data_AF-A0A7W1DEY4-F1
#
_entry.id   AF-A0A7W1DEY4-F1
#
_cell.length_a   1.000
_cell.length_b   1.000
_cell.length_c   1.000
_cell.angle_alpha   90.00
_cell.angle_beta   90.00
_cell.angle_gamma   90.00
#
_symmetry.space_group_name_H-M   'P 1'
#
loop_
_entity.id
_entity.type
_entity.pdbx_description
1 polymer ?
#
loop_
_entity_poly.entity_id
_entity_poly.type
_entity_poly.pdbx_seq_one_letter_code
_entity_poly.pdbx_strand_id
1 'polypeptide(L)'
;MFAYQTELNEGWLKAFISCTGASVIDAVVTVAIYALLARLMKPNNAKFYIGAAVLGALCAVGFEWLAFRFGWWSYSEQMVVLPVIGTGLLPFIQLTVLAPSAIWLAGKLKEI
;
A
#
# COMPACT_ATOMS: atom_id res chain seq x y z
N MET A 1 5.72 -4.89 -8.01
CA MET A 1 6.79 -5.84 -8.39
C MET A 1 8.01 -5.11 -8.96
N PHE A 2 8.74 -4.27 -8.20
CA PHE A 2 9.98 -3.61 -8.71
C PHE A 2 11.06 -3.23 -7.65
N ALA A 3 10.83 -3.44 -6.33
CA ALA A 3 11.75 -2.98 -5.26
C ALA A 3 12.69 -4.07 -4.69
N TYR A 4 12.93 -5.16 -5.43
CA TYR A 4 13.30 -6.44 -4.81
C TYR A 4 14.58 -7.09 -5.36
N GLN A 5 15.62 -6.31 -5.58
CA GLN A 5 16.91 -6.85 -6.02
C GLN A 5 17.53 -7.79 -4.98
N THR A 6 17.34 -7.52 -3.69
CA THR A 6 18.01 -8.27 -2.62
C THR A 6 17.44 -9.68 -2.44
N GLU A 7 16.12 -9.89 -2.49
CA GLU A 7 15.57 -11.23 -2.18
C GLU A 7 15.47 -12.17 -3.40
N LEU A 8 15.44 -11.66 -4.64
CA LEU A 8 15.41 -12.52 -5.84
C LEU A 8 16.66 -13.41 -5.94
N ASN A 9 17.78 -12.95 -5.40
CA ASN A 9 19.03 -13.69 -5.38
C ASN A 9 19.08 -14.76 -4.27
N GLU A 10 18.21 -14.68 -3.26
CA GLU A 10 18.18 -15.60 -2.10
C GLU A 10 17.17 -16.76 -2.23
N GLY A 11 16.43 -16.83 -3.35
CA GLY A 11 15.55 -17.94 -3.69
C GLY A 11 14.05 -17.59 -3.68
N TRP A 12 13.29 -18.25 -4.56
CA TRP A 12 11.87 -17.97 -4.82
C TRP A 12 10.95 -18.02 -3.58
N LEU A 13 11.28 -18.87 -2.60
CA LEU A 13 10.48 -19.06 -1.40
C LEU A 13 10.52 -17.83 -0.48
N LYS A 14 11.67 -17.17 -0.36
CA LYS A 14 11.80 -15.94 0.45
C LYS A 14 10.99 -14.82 -0.17
N ALA A 15 11.13 -14.62 -1.48
CA ALA A 15 10.33 -13.65 -2.21
C ALA A 15 8.82 -13.90 -2.05
N PHE A 16 8.38 -15.16 -2.11
CA PHE A 16 6.99 -15.52 -1.89
C PHE A 16 6.50 -15.16 -0.48
N ILE A 17 7.23 -15.55 0.57
CA ILE A 17 6.88 -15.26 1.96
C ILE A 17 6.79 -13.76 2.19
N SER A 18 7.75 -13.01 1.66
CA SER A 18 7.87 -11.60 1.93
C SER A 18 6.85 -10.77 1.13
N CYS A 19 6.50 -11.19 -0.10
CA CYS A 19 5.35 -10.65 -0.83
C CYS A 19 4.01 -10.96 -0.14
N THR A 20 3.88 -12.16 0.44
CA THR A 20 2.69 -12.54 1.21
C THR A 20 2.58 -11.68 2.46
N GLY A 21 3.68 -11.48 3.18
CA GLY A 21 3.75 -10.61 4.35
C GLY A 21 3.36 -9.17 4.02
N ALA A 22 3.91 -8.60 2.95
CA ALA A 22 3.54 -7.27 2.46
C ALA A 22 2.04 -7.18 2.11
N SER A 23 1.49 -8.21 1.45
CA SER A 23 0.07 -8.25 1.09
C SER A 23 -0.85 -8.29 2.33
N VAL A 24 -0.45 -9.02 3.38
CA VAL A 24 -1.18 -9.04 4.66
C VAL A 24 -1.15 -7.67 5.32
N ILE A 25 0.00 -6.99 5.31
CA ILE A 25 0.12 -5.63 5.84
C ILE A 25 -0.79 -4.67 5.07
N ASP A 26 -0.81 -4.73 3.73
CA ASP A 26 -1.69 -3.91 2.89
C ASP A 26 -3.17 -4.11 3.23
N ALA A 27 -3.59 -5.36 3.47
CA ALA A 27 -4.95 -5.68 3.88
C ALA A 27 -5.30 -5.11 5.25
N VAL A 28 -4.41 -5.29 6.24
CA VAL A 28 -4.58 -4.74 7.60
C VAL A 28 -4.70 -3.22 7.57
N VAL A 29 -3.82 -2.55 6.80
CA VAL A 29 -3.82 -1.09 6.66
C VAL A 29 -5.09 -0.61 5.99
N THR A 30 -5.55 -1.28 4.94
CA THR A 30 -6.81 -0.95 4.26
C THR A 30 -8.01 -1.03 5.20
N VAL A 31 -8.09 -2.08 6.03
CA VAL A 31 -9.14 -2.23 7.04
C VAL A 31 -9.04 -1.14 8.10
N ALA A 32 -7.82 -0.81 8.56
CA ALA A 32 -7.61 0.26 9.54
C ALA A 32 -8.02 1.63 9.00
N ILE A 33 -7.69 1.95 7.74
CA ILE A 33 -8.11 3.18 7.05
C ILE A 33 -9.63 3.25 7.00
N TYR A 34 -10.30 2.16 6.59
CA TYR A 34 -11.75 2.10 6.57
C TYR A 34 -12.35 2.35 7.95
N ALA A 35 -11.88 1.64 8.98
CA ALA A 35 -12.38 1.75 10.34
C ALA A 35 -12.21 3.17 10.92
N LEU A 36 -11.08 3.81 10.63
CA LEU A 36 -10.81 5.19 11.02
C LEU A 36 -11.77 6.16 10.33
N LEU A 37 -11.89 6.09 9.00
CA LEU A 37 -12.75 6.99 8.23
C LEU A 37 -14.23 6.79 8.56
N ALA A 38 -14.68 5.55 8.76
CA ALA A 38 -16.06 5.24 9.13
C ALA A 38 -16.47 5.82 10.49
N ARG A 39 -15.52 6.08 11.38
CA ARG A 39 -15.77 6.80 12.65
C ARG A 39 -15.88 8.31 12.49
N LEU A 40 -15.19 8.87 11.50
CA LEU A 40 -15.09 10.32 11.29
C LEU A 40 -16.12 10.86 10.30
N MET A 41 -16.56 10.03 9.35
CA MET A 41 -17.40 10.46 8.25
C MET A 41 -18.33 9.34 7.75
N LYS A 42 -19.44 9.73 7.13
CA LYS A 42 -20.39 8.77 6.57
C LYS A 42 -19.73 7.96 5.44
N PRO A 43 -19.84 6.62 5.45
CA PRO A 43 -19.40 5.79 4.33
C PRO A 43 -20.13 6.19 3.04
N ASN A 44 -19.49 5.98 1.89
CA ASN A 44 -20.07 6.19 0.55
C ASN A 44 -20.19 7.66 0.07
N ASN A 45 -19.44 8.59 0.65
CA ASN A 45 -19.26 9.95 0.08
C ASN A 45 -17.96 10.02 -0.73
N ALA A 46 -17.88 10.85 -1.77
CA ALA A 46 -16.64 11.11 -2.52
C ALA A 46 -15.48 11.51 -1.59
N LYS A 47 -15.77 12.30 -0.54
CA LYS A 47 -14.79 12.68 0.49
C LYS A 47 -14.22 11.48 1.26
N PHE A 48 -15.00 10.41 1.43
CA PHE A 48 -14.56 9.17 2.07
C PHE A 48 -13.50 8.47 1.22
N TYR A 49 -13.76 8.30 -0.08
CA TYR A 49 -12.83 7.63 -0.99
C TYR A 49 -11.57 8.44 -1.23
N ILE A 50 -11.68 9.78 -1.32
CA ILE A 50 -10.51 10.66 -1.37
C ILE A 50 -9.70 10.54 -0.07
N GLY A 51 -10.36 10.54 1.09
CA GLY A 51 -9.69 10.31 2.38
C GLY A 51 -8.97 8.97 2.43
N ALA A 52 -9.58 7.91 1.91
CA ALA A 52 -8.98 6.58 1.85
C ALA A 52 -7.75 6.55 0.93
N ALA A 53 -7.83 7.21 -0.24
CA ALA A 53 -6.71 7.33 -1.16
C ALA A 53 -5.54 8.10 -0.55
N VAL A 54 -5.82 9.24 0.12
CA VAL A 54 -4.80 10.06 0.77
C VAL A 54 -4.14 9.31 1.93
N LEU A 55 -4.92 8.63 2.78
CA LEU A 55 -4.35 7.83 3.86
C LEU A 55 -3.54 6.64 3.33
N GLY A 56 -4.01 5.98 2.26
CA GLY A 56 -3.24 4.94 1.57
C GLY A 56 -1.92 5.47 1.02
N ALA A 57 -1.93 6.63 0.37
CA ALA A 57 -0.72 7.30 -0.12
C ALA A 57 0.28 7.59 1.02
N LEU A 58 -0.20 8.15 2.13
CA LEU A 58 0.64 8.46 3.30
C LEU A 58 1.23 7.20 3.94
N CYS A 59 0.43 6.14 4.08
CA CYS A 59 0.90 4.86 4.59
C CYS A 59 1.97 4.24 3.68
N ALA A 60 1.77 4.25 2.35
CA ALA A 60 2.77 3.76 1.41
C ALA A 60 4.11 4.48 1.55
N VAL A 61 4.06 5.82 1.68
CA VAL A 61 5.28 6.62 1.88
C VAL A 61 5.97 6.26 3.19
N GLY A 62 5.20 6.14 4.28
CA GLY A 62 5.73 5.76 5.59
C GLY A 62 6.38 4.38 5.59
N PHE A 63 5.76 3.38 4.97
CA PHE A 63 6.31 2.03 4.89
C PHE A 63 7.59 1.97 4.06
N GLU A 64 7.64 2.65 2.92
CA GLU A 64 8.85 2.71 2.10
C GLU A 64 10.01 3.38 2.84
N TRP A 65 9.75 4.48 3.55
CA TRP A 65 10.76 5.15 4.37
C TRP A 65 11.27 4.26 5.50
N LEU A 66 10.39 3.52 6.18
CA LEU A 66 10.78 2.56 7.20
C LEU A 66 11.62 1.43 6.60
N ALA A 67 11.19 0.87 5.48
CA ALA A 67 11.90 -0.22 4.81
C ALA A 67 13.31 0.20 4.40
N PHE A 68 13.49 1.42 3.87
CA PHE A 68 14.81 1.98 3.61
C PHE A 68 15.62 2.20 4.88
N ARG A 69 15.01 2.74 5.93
CA ARG A 69 15.70 3.07 7.19
C ARG A 69 16.23 1.82 7.91
N PHE A 70 15.51 0.70 7.79
CA PHE A 70 15.90 -0.60 8.34
C PHE A 70 16.68 -1.47 7.36
N GLY A 71 16.87 -1.02 6.12
CA GLY A 71 17.58 -1.78 5.10
C GLY A 71 16.87 -3.07 4.68
N TRP A 72 15.54 -3.12 4.81
CA TRP A 72 14.74 -4.30 4.46
C TRP A 72 14.74 -4.58 2.95
N TRP A 73 14.76 -3.54 2.13
CA TRP A 73 14.95 -3.66 0.69
C TRP A 73 15.56 -2.41 0.08
N SER A 74 16.04 -2.53 -1.16
CA SER A 74 16.54 -1.43 -1.97
C SER A 74 15.92 -1.47 -3.36
N TYR A 75 15.67 -0.29 -3.92
CA TYR A 75 15.20 -0.17 -5.30
C TYR A 75 16.27 -0.63 -6.29
N SER A 76 15.80 -1.22 -7.40
CA SER A 76 16.65 -1.49 -8.56
C SER A 76 16.81 -0.22 -9.41
N GLU A 77 17.79 -0.22 -10.31
CA GLU A 77 17.97 0.86 -11.30
C GLU A 77 16.75 1.07 -12.21
N GLN A 78 15.85 0.08 -12.31
CA GLN A 78 14.65 0.15 -13.13
C GLN A 78 13.43 0.73 -12.37
N MET A 79 13.55 0.92 -11.06
CA MET A 79 12.45 1.44 -10.24
C MET A 79 12.29 2.95 -10.48
N VAL A 80 11.12 3.36 -10.97
CA VAL A 80 10.78 4.79 -11.06
C VAL A 80 10.50 5.32 -9.67
N VAL A 81 11.32 6.28 -9.23
CA VAL A 81 11.20 6.94 -7.93
C VAL A 81 10.58 8.32 -8.11
N LEU A 82 9.62 8.68 -7.27
CA LEU A 82 9.07 10.02 -7.21
C LEU A 82 10.10 10.97 -6.56
N PRO A 83 10.63 11.96 -7.29
CA PRO A 83 11.76 12.77 -6.81
C PRO A 83 11.42 13.64 -5.60
N VAL A 84 10.14 13.99 -5.41
CA VAL A 84 9.68 14.82 -4.29
C VAL A 84 9.60 14.04 -2.98
N ILE A 85 9.26 12.75 -3.07
CA ILE A 85 8.90 11.92 -1.90
C ILE A 85 9.99 10.89 -1.58
N GLY A 86 10.89 10.63 -2.54
CA GLY A 86 11.96 9.63 -2.41
C GLY A 86 11.44 8.19 -2.36
N THR A 87 10.20 7.96 -2.79
CA THR A 87 9.54 6.64 -2.76
C THR A 87 9.24 6.14 -4.17
N GLY A 88 9.14 4.84 -4.29
CA GLY A 88 8.78 4.17 -5.53
C GLY A 88 7.40 4.60 -6.01
N LEU A 89 7.27 4.83 -7.31
CA LEU A 89 6.00 5.16 -7.93
C LEU A 89 4.97 4.04 -7.74
N LEU A 90 5.41 2.79 -7.86
CA LEU A 90 4.52 1.63 -7.82
C LEU A 90 3.92 1.38 -6.42
N PRO A 91 4.71 1.31 -5.33
CA PRO A 91 4.18 1.19 -3.97
C PRO A 91 3.23 2.34 -3.62
N PHE A 92 3.58 3.56 -4.04
CA PHE A 92 2.75 4.74 -3.84
C PHE A 92 1.38 4.59 -4.51
N ILE A 93 1.34 4.31 -5.82
CA ILE A 93 0.09 4.14 -6.56
C ILE A 93 -0.69 2.93 -6.03
N GLN A 94 0.00 1.84 -5.69
CA GLN A 94 -0.62 0.59 -5.21
C GLN A 94 -1.53 0.87 -4.02
N LEU A 95 -1.03 1.40 -2.91
CA LEU A 95 -1.87 1.60 -1.72
C LEU A 95 -2.86 2.76 -1.88
N THR A 96 -2.50 3.78 -2.66
CA THR A 96 -3.38 4.92 -3.00
C THR A 96 -4.64 4.47 -3.73
N VAL A 97 -4.53 3.51 -4.64
CA VAL A 97 -5.66 2.96 -5.41
C VAL A 97 -6.31 1.78 -4.68
N LEU A 98 -5.52 0.90 -4.07
CA LEU A 98 -6.02 -0.31 -3.41
C LEU A 98 -7.00 0.02 -2.29
N ALA A 99 -6.66 0.99 -1.42
CA ALA A 99 -7.51 1.33 -0.27
C ALA A 99 -8.94 1.77 -0.68
N PRO A 100 -9.13 2.79 -1.55
CA PRO A 100 -10.48 3.19 -1.97
C PRO A 100 -11.19 2.11 -2.80
N SER A 101 -10.49 1.40 -3.69
CA SER A 101 -11.09 0.36 -4.53
C SER A 101 -11.56 -0.85 -3.72
N ALA A 102 -10.76 -1.33 -2.77
CA ALA A 102 -11.13 -2.44 -1.90
C ALA A 102 -12.34 -2.10 -1.03
N ILE A 103 -12.38 -0.89 -0.47
CA ILE A 103 -13.53 -0.41 0.31
C ILE A 103 -14.79 -0.31 -0.56
N TRP A 104 -14.66 0.23 -1.77
CA TRP A 104 -15.77 0.35 -2.69
C TRP A 104 -16.35 -1.02 -3.08
N LEU A 105 -15.48 -1.98 -3.44
CA LEU A 105 -15.89 -3.34 -3.77
C LEU A 105 -16.57 -4.03 -2.58
N ALA A 106 -16.01 -3.92 -1.38
CA ALA A 106 -16.60 -4.48 -0.16
C ALA A 106 -17.98 -3.87 0.14
N GLY A 107 -18.15 -2.56 -0.12
CA GLY A 107 -19.44 -1.88 -0.01
C GLY A 107 -20.47 -2.43 -0.99
N LYS A 108 -20.07 -2.75 -2.22
CA LYS A 108 -20.96 -3.32 -3.24
C LYS A 108 -21.41 -4.74 -2.92
N LEU A 109 -20.54 -5.56 -2.35
CA LEU A 109 -20.88 -6.93 -1.93
C LEU A 109 -21.90 -6.97 -0.78
N LYS A 110 -21.92 -5.94 0.08
CA LYS A 110 -22.90 -5.83 1.16
C LYS A 110 -24.32 -5.51 0.66
N GLU A 111 -24.45 -4.93 -0.54
CA GLU A 111 -25.74 -4.58 -1.15
C GLU A 111 -26.39 -5.75 -1.91
N ILE A 112 -25.71 -6.90 -2.02
CA ILE A 112 -26.18 -8.15 -2.65
C ILE A 112 -26.67 -9.11 -1.56
#